data_AF-A0A351NHQ9-F1
#
_entry.id   AF-A0A351NHQ9-F1
#
_cell.length_a   1.000
_cell.length_b   1.000
_cell.length_c   1.000
_cell.angle_alpha   90.00
_cell.angle_beta   90.00
_cell.angle_gamma   90.00
#
_symmetry.space_group_name_H-M   'P 1'
#
loop_
_entity.id
_entity.type
_entity.pdbx_description
1 polymer ?
#
loop_
_entity_poly.entity_id
_entity_poly.type
_entity_poly.pdbx_seq_one_letter_code
_entity_poly.pdbx_strand_id
1 'polypeptide(L)'
;MRFLLNPSTDPYFNMAFDEYCLEHYSSDAPFFYLWRNAPSVIIGLNQNACAEVNLSYLESRDIKLARRVTGGGAVYHDLQNMNYTIIGRNVTPAPFVDALRSLGVPAELSGRNDIIVDGRKVSGYARRLSNNREIVHGTMMYDVDIDTLTKALDVPGSKLSSKGVASVRSRVANLKDYLPQFSSLDDVQVAIQCVMADGNSCMEFGRDRIDEVKRMAAEKFSTWEWIFGHSREAQVTHSAKMQCGTVEVHLCLDGGVLREVTFTGDFIGDRSVERISSLLKDTKYDIRSVQDALSGVDVSDYFPGTDASSLADLVMGK
;
A
#
# COMPACT_ATOMS: atom_id res chain seq x y z
N MET A 1 26.42 -8.46 9.03
CA MET A 1 25.58 -7.54 9.85
C MET A 1 24.69 -8.36 10.78
N ARG A 2 24.39 -7.94 12.02
CA ARG A 2 23.43 -8.69 12.86
C ARG A 2 22.01 -8.57 12.30
N PHE A 3 21.13 -9.52 12.62
CA PHE A 3 19.77 -9.52 12.10
C PHE A 3 18.70 -9.84 13.14
N LEU A 4 17.48 -9.40 12.88
CA LEU A 4 16.28 -9.76 13.64
C LEU A 4 15.41 -10.73 12.84
N LEU A 5 14.58 -11.47 13.56
CA LEU A 5 13.51 -12.26 12.96
C LEU A 5 12.18 -11.52 13.12
N ASN A 6 11.49 -11.29 12.02
CA ASN A 6 10.12 -10.82 12.02
C ASN A 6 9.18 -12.04 11.90
N PRO A 7 8.30 -12.28 12.89
CA PRO A 7 7.48 -13.49 12.94
C PRO A 7 6.14 -13.39 12.18
N SER A 8 5.84 -12.26 11.53
CA SER A 8 4.49 -11.97 11.03
C SER A 8 4.43 -11.76 9.53
N THR A 9 3.29 -12.13 8.97
CA THR A 9 2.87 -11.76 7.61
C THR A 9 1.75 -10.71 7.60
N ASP A 10 1.30 -10.25 8.76
CA ASP A 10 0.29 -9.20 8.84
C ASP A 10 0.90 -7.83 8.48
N PRO A 11 0.41 -7.15 7.43
CA PRO A 11 0.97 -5.87 7.00
C PRO A 11 0.95 -4.81 8.10
N TYR A 12 -0.09 -4.76 8.95
CA TYR A 12 -0.17 -3.76 10.02
C TYR A 12 0.91 -3.97 11.07
N PHE A 13 1.11 -5.23 11.50
CA PHE A 13 2.23 -5.59 12.36
C PHE A 13 3.57 -5.22 11.74
N ASN A 14 3.78 -5.54 10.46
CA ASN A 14 5.05 -5.31 9.80
C ASN A 14 5.38 -3.81 9.64
N MET A 15 4.38 -2.97 9.37
CA MET A 15 4.56 -1.51 9.36
C MET A 15 4.88 -0.97 10.76
N ALA A 16 4.23 -1.52 11.80
CA ALA A 16 4.54 -1.19 13.18
C ALA A 16 5.95 -1.65 13.58
N PHE A 17 6.39 -2.81 13.10
CA PHE A 17 7.71 -3.37 13.37
C PHE A 17 8.83 -2.48 12.78
N ASP A 18 8.64 -2.01 11.54
CA ASP A 18 9.54 -1.04 10.88
C ASP A 18 9.68 0.24 11.73
N GLU A 19 8.55 0.83 12.16
CA GLU A 19 8.58 2.04 12.98
C GLU A 19 9.20 1.80 14.35
N TYR A 20 8.83 0.72 15.04
CA TYR A 20 9.40 0.38 16.34
C TYR A 20 10.91 0.17 16.26
N CYS A 21 11.40 -0.52 15.23
CA CYS A 21 12.83 -0.75 15.07
C CYS A 21 13.60 0.54 14.80
N LEU A 22 12.99 1.49 14.08
CA LEU A 22 13.59 2.80 13.81
C LEU A 22 13.60 3.70 15.05
N GLU A 23 12.48 3.79 15.76
CA GLU A 23 12.27 4.80 16.80
C GLU A 23 12.61 4.32 18.21
N HIS A 24 12.51 3.02 18.50
CA HIS A 24 12.58 2.48 19.87
C HIS A 24 13.64 1.41 20.06
N TYR A 25 13.93 0.58 19.05
CA TYR A 25 14.90 -0.50 19.19
C TYR A 25 16.33 0.05 19.23
N SER A 26 17.01 -0.08 20.37
CA SER A 26 18.39 0.39 20.55
C SER A 26 19.40 -0.61 20.00
N SER A 27 20.32 -0.12 19.16
CA SER A 27 21.46 -0.90 18.68
C SER A 27 22.63 0.02 18.32
N ASP A 28 23.84 -0.39 18.69
CA ASP A 28 25.08 0.37 18.44
C ASP A 28 25.64 0.16 17.03
N ALA A 29 25.10 -0.81 16.28
CA ALA A 29 25.53 -1.15 14.94
C ALA A 29 24.31 -1.29 14.01
N PRO A 30 24.49 -1.14 12.68
CA PRO A 30 23.44 -1.46 11.74
C PRO A 30 22.97 -2.91 11.89
N PHE A 31 21.67 -3.12 11.69
CA PHE A 31 21.07 -4.45 11.64
C PHE A 31 20.05 -4.52 10.51
N PHE A 32 19.68 -5.74 10.14
CA PHE A 32 18.68 -5.97 9.10
C PHE A 32 17.66 -7.03 9.51
N TYR A 33 16.59 -7.15 8.73
CA TYR A 33 15.68 -8.29 8.79
C TYR A 33 14.98 -8.45 7.45
N LEU A 34 14.57 -9.69 7.17
CA LEU A 34 13.83 -10.08 5.98
C LEU A 34 12.42 -10.50 6.43
N TRP A 35 11.41 -10.12 5.66
CA TRP A 35 10.01 -10.32 6.05
C TRP A 35 9.08 -10.33 4.84
N ARG A 36 7.83 -10.76 5.01
CA ARG A 36 6.82 -10.84 3.94
C ARG A 36 5.50 -10.34 4.44
N ASN A 37 4.61 -9.94 3.53
CA ASN A 37 3.21 -9.68 3.87
C ASN A 37 2.31 -10.71 3.19
N ALA A 38 1.20 -11.02 3.85
CA ALA A 38 0.00 -11.49 3.16
C ALA A 38 -0.45 -10.46 2.10
N PRO A 39 -1.28 -10.86 1.12
CA PRO A 39 -1.75 -9.97 0.06
C PRO A 39 -2.18 -8.59 0.57
N SER A 40 -1.44 -7.57 0.15
CA SER A 40 -1.65 -6.19 0.64
C SER A 40 -1.12 -5.15 -0.33
N VAL A 41 -1.71 -3.95 -0.29
CA VAL A 41 -1.13 -2.75 -0.89
C VAL A 41 -0.58 -1.86 0.21
N ILE A 42 0.68 -1.48 0.07
CA ILE A 42 1.38 -0.60 1.00
C ILE A 42 1.57 0.76 0.34
N ILE A 43 0.80 1.76 0.76
CA ILE A 43 0.93 3.14 0.29
C ILE A 43 2.00 3.90 1.06
N GLY A 44 2.69 4.83 0.38
CA GLY A 44 3.68 5.70 0.98
C GLY A 44 3.05 6.73 1.92
N LEU A 45 3.84 7.25 2.86
CA LEU A 45 3.40 8.17 3.91
C LEU A 45 2.56 9.35 3.39
N ASN A 46 2.93 9.92 2.24
CA ASN A 46 2.33 11.13 1.69
C ASN A 46 1.34 10.89 0.54
N GLN A 47 1.01 9.64 0.24
CA GLN A 47 0.10 9.29 -0.85
C GLN A 47 -1.36 9.40 -0.42
N ASN A 48 -2.24 9.69 -1.38
CA ASN A 48 -3.68 9.60 -1.14
C ASN A 48 -4.16 8.17 -1.47
N ALA A 49 -4.73 7.48 -0.49
CA ALA A 49 -5.18 6.10 -0.66
C ALA A 49 -6.17 5.94 -1.83
N CYS A 50 -7.14 6.85 -1.94
CA CYS A 50 -8.22 6.79 -2.93
C CYS A 50 -7.75 7.11 -4.35
N ALA A 51 -6.67 7.88 -4.49
CA ALA A 51 -6.10 8.24 -5.79
C ALA A 51 -5.10 7.22 -6.34
N GLU A 52 -4.65 6.28 -5.50
CA GLU A 52 -3.50 5.41 -5.79
C GLU A 52 -3.87 3.92 -5.82
N VAL A 53 -5.05 3.57 -5.28
CA VAL A 53 -5.43 2.19 -5.02
C VAL A 53 -6.89 1.95 -5.43
N ASN A 54 -7.13 0.82 -6.09
CA ASN A 54 -8.48 0.37 -6.44
C ASN A 54 -9.15 -0.28 -5.22
N LEU A 55 -9.73 0.54 -4.34
CA LEU A 55 -10.30 0.09 -3.06
C LEU A 55 -11.35 -1.03 -3.24
N SER A 56 -12.20 -0.93 -4.27
CA SER A 56 -13.20 -1.95 -4.60
C SER A 56 -12.56 -3.29 -4.99
N TYR A 57 -11.50 -3.27 -5.80
CA TYR A 57 -10.76 -4.48 -6.15
C TYR A 57 -10.09 -5.12 -4.92
N LEU A 58 -9.48 -4.30 -4.05
CA LEU A 58 -8.85 -4.78 -2.82
C LEU A 58 -9.84 -5.51 -1.92
N GLU A 59 -11.00 -4.90 -1.67
CA GLU A 59 -12.07 -5.50 -0.87
C GLU A 59 -12.55 -6.82 -1.48
N SER A 60 -12.79 -6.86 -2.80
CA SER A 60 -13.25 -8.08 -3.49
C SER A 60 -12.28 -9.26 -3.44
N ARG A 61 -11.00 -9.00 -3.13
CA ARG A 61 -9.91 -9.97 -3.09
C ARG A 61 -9.34 -10.20 -1.70
N ASP A 62 -9.92 -9.60 -0.66
CA ASP A 62 -9.40 -9.61 0.71
C ASP A 62 -7.92 -9.15 0.78
N ILE A 63 -7.58 -8.16 -0.04
CA ILE A 63 -6.25 -7.54 -0.06
C ILE A 63 -6.26 -6.35 0.90
N LYS A 64 -5.41 -6.41 1.94
CA LYS A 64 -5.33 -5.35 2.94
C LYS A 64 -4.70 -4.08 2.39
N LEU A 65 -5.14 -2.92 2.84
CA LEU A 65 -4.49 -1.64 2.58
C LEU A 65 -3.77 -1.16 3.83
N ALA A 66 -2.47 -0.87 3.75
CA ALA A 66 -1.72 -0.29 4.86
C ALA A 66 -0.88 0.91 4.40
N ARG A 67 -0.58 1.82 5.33
CA ARG A 67 0.30 2.97 5.11
C ARG A 67 1.61 2.79 5.84
N ARG A 68 2.72 2.93 5.14
CA ARG A 68 4.07 2.87 5.73
C ARG A 68 4.53 4.25 6.19
N VAL A 69 5.54 4.25 7.06
CA VAL A 69 6.12 5.48 7.60
C VAL A 69 7.10 6.18 6.66
N THR A 70 7.50 5.55 5.56
CA THR A 70 8.41 6.11 4.56
C THR A 70 7.65 6.69 3.36
N GLY A 71 8.30 7.59 2.63
CA GLY A 71 7.75 8.12 1.37
C GLY A 71 7.81 7.10 0.21
N GLY A 72 7.60 7.58 -1.01
CA GLY A 72 7.57 6.76 -2.23
C GLY A 72 6.17 6.36 -2.65
N GLY A 73 6.07 5.55 -3.71
CA GLY A 73 4.81 5.13 -4.33
C GLY A 73 4.12 3.94 -3.64
N ALA A 74 2.97 3.57 -4.16
CA ALA A 74 2.19 2.42 -3.69
C ALA A 74 2.81 1.13 -4.24
N VAL A 75 2.83 0.08 -3.44
CA VAL A 75 3.40 -1.22 -3.84
C VAL A 75 2.48 -2.34 -3.39
N TYR A 76 2.23 -3.30 -4.28
CA TYR A 76 1.53 -4.53 -3.96
C TYR A 76 2.51 -5.58 -3.42
N HIS A 77 2.14 -6.22 -2.32
CA HIS A 77 2.85 -7.34 -1.72
C HIS A 77 1.97 -8.58 -1.75
N ASP A 78 2.59 -9.73 -1.93
CA ASP A 78 2.06 -11.05 -1.60
C ASP A 78 3.16 -11.89 -0.93
N LEU A 79 2.90 -13.18 -0.69
CA LEU A 79 3.87 -14.08 -0.05
C LEU A 79 5.06 -14.42 -0.95
N GLN A 80 5.01 -14.08 -2.24
CA GLN A 80 6.10 -14.20 -3.20
C GLN A 80 6.86 -12.87 -3.38
N ASN A 81 6.52 -11.85 -2.59
CA ASN A 81 7.32 -10.65 -2.39
C ASN A 81 8.05 -10.73 -1.04
N MET A 82 9.38 -10.81 -1.09
CA MET A 82 10.20 -10.64 0.11
C MET A 82 10.52 -9.16 0.30
N ASN A 83 10.47 -8.68 1.53
CA ASN A 83 10.92 -7.35 1.90
C ASN A 83 12.21 -7.47 2.69
N TYR A 84 13.06 -6.46 2.55
CA TYR A 84 14.24 -6.29 3.38
C TYR A 84 14.16 -4.94 4.08
N THR A 85 14.64 -4.89 5.32
CA THR A 85 14.81 -3.65 6.07
C THR A 85 16.22 -3.62 6.63
N ILE A 86 16.94 -2.52 6.45
CA ILE A 86 18.24 -2.22 7.04
C ILE A 86 18.09 -0.94 7.87
N ILE A 87 18.50 -0.98 9.13
CA ILE A 87 18.41 0.17 10.05
C ILE A 87 19.78 0.44 10.66
N GLY A 88 20.18 1.71 10.70
CA GLY A 88 21.46 2.12 11.27
C GLY A 88 21.78 3.58 10.97
N ARG A 89 23.03 3.98 11.11
CA ARG A 89 23.49 5.32 10.68
C ARG A 89 24.07 5.23 9.27
N ASN A 90 23.69 6.16 8.38
CA ASN A 90 24.18 6.23 6.99
C ASN A 90 24.03 4.90 6.24
N VAL A 91 22.88 4.24 6.39
CA VAL A 91 22.64 2.93 5.76
C VAL A 91 22.15 3.09 4.33
N THR A 92 22.45 2.10 3.49
CA THR A 92 22.09 2.09 2.07
C THR A 92 21.53 0.71 1.70
N PRO A 93 20.86 0.56 0.55
CA PRO A 93 20.45 -0.77 0.06
C PRO A 93 21.62 -1.61 -0.48
N ALA A 94 22.85 -1.09 -0.52
CA ALA A 94 23.99 -1.76 -1.14
C ALA A 94 24.25 -3.18 -0.59
N PRO A 95 24.19 -3.44 0.74
CA PRO A 95 24.39 -4.80 1.26
C PRO A 95 23.39 -5.82 0.70
N PHE A 96 22.16 -5.40 0.41
CA PHE A 96 21.15 -6.26 -0.21
C PHE A 96 21.45 -6.50 -1.69
N VAL A 97 21.88 -5.46 -2.42
CA VAL A 97 22.30 -5.58 -3.84
C VAL A 97 23.51 -6.50 -3.97
N ASP A 98 24.51 -6.37 -3.09
CA ASP A 98 25.70 -7.21 -3.10
C ASP A 98 25.36 -8.66 -2.71
N ALA A 99 24.37 -8.87 -1.84
CA ALA A 99 23.84 -10.21 -1.58
C ALA A 99 23.20 -10.83 -2.83
N LEU A 100 22.37 -10.09 -3.57
CA LEU A 100 21.81 -10.57 -4.85
C LEU A 100 22.90 -10.92 -5.87
N ARG A 101 23.93 -10.10 -5.99
CA ARG A 101 25.09 -10.35 -6.87
C ARG A 101 25.85 -11.61 -6.48
N SER A 102 26.02 -11.85 -5.19
CA SER A 102 26.68 -13.05 -4.68
C SER A 102 25.89 -14.34 -5.00
N LEU A 103 24.58 -14.22 -5.25
CA LEU A 103 23.72 -15.31 -5.72
C LEU A 103 23.62 -15.39 -7.25
N GLY A 104 24.42 -14.61 -7.99
CA GLY A 104 24.46 -14.65 -9.46
C GLY A 104 23.48 -13.71 -10.16
N VAL A 105 22.77 -12.85 -9.43
CA VAL A 105 21.85 -11.85 -10.03
C VAL A 105 22.63 -10.56 -10.35
N PRO A 106 22.68 -10.08 -11.60
CA PRO A 106 23.39 -8.85 -11.96
C PRO A 106 22.56 -7.61 -11.58
N ALA A 107 22.28 -7.47 -10.28
CA ALA A 107 21.48 -6.39 -9.73
C ALA A 107 22.26 -5.07 -9.70
N GLU A 108 21.60 -3.98 -10.06
CA GLU A 108 22.17 -2.64 -10.07
C GLU A 108 21.20 -1.63 -9.45
N LEU A 109 21.75 -0.64 -8.73
CA LEU A 109 20.97 0.52 -8.29
C LEU A 109 20.73 1.43 -9.49
N SER A 110 19.47 1.85 -9.67
CA SER A 110 19.09 2.72 -10.77
C SER A 110 18.14 3.82 -10.31
N GLY A 111 18.23 4.97 -10.98
CA GLY A 111 17.42 6.14 -10.68
C GLY A 111 17.59 6.60 -9.24
N ARG A 112 16.47 6.89 -8.57
CA ARG A 112 16.46 7.38 -7.19
C ARG A 112 16.31 6.28 -6.15
N ASN A 113 15.57 5.23 -6.49
CA ASN A 113 15.07 4.27 -5.51
C ASN A 113 14.72 2.90 -6.09
N ASP A 114 15.28 2.54 -7.23
CA ASP A 114 15.01 1.27 -7.90
C ASP A 114 16.26 0.38 -7.90
N ILE A 115 16.04 -0.93 -7.85
CA ILE A 115 17.04 -1.95 -8.16
C ILE A 115 16.57 -2.66 -9.43
N ILE A 116 17.45 -2.74 -10.42
CA ILE A 116 17.17 -3.29 -11.74
C ILE A 116 18.06 -4.49 -12.03
N VAL A 117 17.57 -5.37 -12.91
CA VAL A 117 18.29 -6.48 -13.53
C VAL A 117 17.94 -6.45 -15.01
N ASP A 118 18.96 -6.42 -15.88
CA ASP A 118 18.80 -6.33 -17.34
C ASP A 118 17.81 -5.24 -17.80
N GLY A 119 17.90 -4.06 -17.16
CA GLY A 119 17.06 -2.90 -17.46
C GLY A 119 15.62 -2.96 -16.92
N ARG A 120 15.24 -4.03 -16.21
CA ARG A 120 13.91 -4.19 -15.59
C ARG A 120 14.00 -4.05 -14.08
N LYS A 121 13.05 -3.35 -13.48
CA LYS A 121 12.93 -3.17 -12.03
C LYS A 121 12.51 -4.48 -11.37
N VAL A 122 13.33 -4.93 -10.41
CA VAL A 122 13.06 -6.13 -9.59
C VAL A 122 12.76 -5.79 -8.13
N SER A 123 13.09 -4.56 -7.73
CA SER A 123 12.90 -4.06 -6.38
C SER A 123 12.79 -2.54 -6.38
N GLY A 124 11.99 -2.00 -5.47
CA GLY A 124 12.00 -0.59 -5.12
C GLY A 124 12.25 -0.44 -3.63
N TYR A 125 13.00 0.60 -3.25
CA TYR A 125 13.25 0.91 -1.86
C TYR A 125 12.75 2.30 -1.47
N ALA A 126 12.58 2.52 -0.19
CA ALA A 126 12.28 3.80 0.41
C ALA A 126 13.16 3.99 1.64
N ARG A 127 13.32 5.25 2.03
CA ARG A 127 14.13 5.61 3.19
C ARG A 127 13.48 6.68 4.04
N ARG A 128 13.79 6.67 5.33
CA ARG A 128 13.43 7.72 6.28
C ARG A 128 14.55 7.88 7.31
N LEU A 129 14.85 9.14 7.65
CA LEU A 129 15.73 9.50 8.76
C LEU A 129 14.87 9.88 9.97
N SER A 130 15.19 9.33 11.14
CA SER A 130 14.63 9.72 12.44
C SER A 130 15.70 9.58 13.53
N ASN A 131 15.83 10.56 14.42
CA ASN A 131 16.73 10.50 15.57
C ASN A 131 18.18 10.08 15.22
N ASN A 132 18.73 10.62 14.11
CA ASN A 132 20.06 10.29 13.57
C ASN A 132 20.24 8.80 13.19
N ARG A 133 19.13 8.10 12.93
CA ARG A 133 19.07 6.73 12.40
C ARG A 133 18.25 6.73 11.13
N GLU A 134 18.67 5.93 10.18
CA GLU A 134 18.00 5.74 8.91
C GLU A 134 17.40 4.34 8.86
N ILE A 135 16.20 4.25 8.33
CA ILE A 135 15.63 3.01 7.81
C ILE A 135 15.73 3.06 6.29
N VAL A 136 16.27 1.99 5.70
CA VAL A 136 16.17 1.69 4.28
C VAL A 136 15.45 0.36 4.18
N HIS A 137 14.26 0.36 3.60
CA HIS A 137 13.52 -0.86 3.33
C HIS A 137 13.11 -0.93 1.87
N GLY A 138 12.95 -2.14 1.36
CA GLY A 138 12.55 -2.33 -0.01
C GLY A 138 11.87 -3.65 -0.22
N THR A 139 11.17 -3.72 -1.35
CA THR A 139 10.59 -4.96 -1.84
C THR A 139 11.62 -5.76 -2.61
N MET A 140 11.34 -7.03 -2.85
CA MET A 140 12.07 -7.89 -3.75
C MET A 140 11.04 -8.82 -4.37
N MET A 141 10.72 -8.54 -5.63
CA MET A 141 9.72 -9.27 -6.39
C MET A 141 10.35 -10.61 -6.80
N TYR A 142 10.12 -11.66 -6.02
CA TYR A 142 10.63 -12.99 -6.36
C TYR A 142 9.74 -13.65 -7.42
N ASP A 143 8.45 -13.76 -7.14
CA ASP A 143 7.46 -14.36 -8.04
C ASP A 143 6.06 -13.75 -7.83
N VAL A 144 6.00 -12.42 -7.80
CA VAL A 144 4.79 -11.66 -7.47
C VAL A 144 3.75 -11.79 -8.57
N ASP A 145 2.47 -11.85 -8.19
CA ASP A 145 1.36 -11.80 -9.13
C ASP A 145 1.23 -10.38 -9.73
N ILE A 146 1.86 -10.20 -10.91
CA ILE A 146 1.87 -8.94 -11.65
C ILE A 146 0.46 -8.54 -12.12
N ASP A 147 -0.43 -9.49 -12.37
CA ASP A 147 -1.80 -9.20 -12.79
C ASP A 147 -2.60 -8.60 -11.63
N THR A 148 -2.48 -9.19 -10.44
CA THR A 148 -3.10 -8.66 -9.22
C THR A 148 -2.51 -7.32 -8.83
N LEU A 149 -1.17 -7.16 -8.89
CA LEU A 149 -0.51 -5.87 -8.68
C LEU A 149 -1.08 -4.79 -9.60
N THR A 150 -1.19 -5.12 -10.90
CA THR A 150 -1.69 -4.19 -11.91
C THR A 150 -3.10 -3.71 -11.58
N LYS A 151 -4.00 -4.64 -11.25
CA LYS A 151 -5.41 -4.32 -10.94
C LYS A 151 -5.57 -3.58 -9.61
N ALA A 152 -4.76 -3.94 -8.61
CA ALA A 152 -4.79 -3.30 -7.29
C ALA A 152 -4.41 -1.81 -7.34
N LEU A 153 -3.56 -1.42 -8.30
CA LEU A 153 -3.10 -0.05 -8.49
C LEU A 153 -3.81 0.67 -9.67
N ASP A 154 -4.76 0.01 -10.34
CA ASP A 154 -5.53 0.58 -11.44
C ASP A 154 -6.80 1.27 -10.92
N VAL A 155 -6.69 2.58 -10.66
CA VAL A 155 -7.79 3.38 -10.14
C VAL A 155 -8.78 3.75 -11.25
N PRO A 156 -10.07 3.33 -11.16
CA PRO A 156 -11.10 3.69 -12.12
C PRO A 156 -11.22 5.21 -12.31
N GLY A 157 -11.47 5.67 -13.53
CA GLY A 157 -11.62 7.10 -13.85
C GLY A 157 -10.32 7.92 -13.80
N SER A 158 -9.20 7.37 -13.34
CA SER A 158 -7.91 8.07 -13.37
C SER A 158 -7.38 8.22 -14.80
N LYS A 159 -6.79 9.38 -15.14
CA LYS A 159 -6.16 9.65 -16.45
C LYS A 159 -5.00 8.68 -16.79
N LEU A 160 -4.58 7.85 -15.84
CA LEU A 160 -3.48 6.89 -15.95
C LEU A 160 -3.91 5.46 -16.31
N SER A 161 -5.21 5.14 -16.27
CA SER A 161 -5.73 3.75 -16.26
C SER A 161 -5.32 2.88 -17.46
N SER A 162 -5.07 3.45 -18.64
CA SER A 162 -4.69 2.65 -19.83
C SER A 162 -3.19 2.70 -20.17
N LYS A 163 -2.53 3.87 -20.05
CA LYS A 163 -1.12 4.03 -20.45
C LYS A 163 -0.12 3.71 -19.34
N GLY A 164 -0.50 3.88 -18.07
CA GLY A 164 0.36 3.59 -16.91
C GLY A 164 0.52 2.10 -16.67
N VAL A 165 -0.58 1.35 -16.72
CA VAL A 165 -0.65 -0.11 -16.48
C VAL A 165 0.21 -0.90 -17.48
N ALA A 166 0.05 -0.66 -18.78
CA ALA A 166 0.84 -1.34 -19.83
C ALA A 166 2.34 -1.02 -19.70
N SER A 167 2.66 0.22 -19.29
CA SER A 167 4.02 0.66 -19.04
C SER A 167 4.66 -0.04 -17.83
N VAL A 168 3.91 -0.30 -16.75
CA VAL A 168 4.42 -1.02 -15.55
C VAL A 168 4.80 -2.45 -15.89
N ARG A 169 3.95 -3.21 -16.60
CA ARG A 169 4.23 -4.60 -17.00
C ARG A 169 5.51 -4.75 -17.82
N SER A 170 5.83 -3.78 -18.66
CA SER A 170 7.06 -3.80 -19.47
C SER A 170 8.34 -3.47 -18.71
N ARG A 171 8.22 -2.90 -17.50
CA ARG A 171 9.35 -2.36 -16.72
C ARG A 171 9.70 -3.18 -15.49
N VAL A 172 8.86 -4.12 -15.05
CA VAL A 172 9.09 -4.94 -13.85
C VAL A 172 9.43 -6.39 -14.21
N ALA A 173 10.20 -7.06 -13.35
CA ALA A 173 10.55 -8.47 -13.50
C ALA A 173 10.59 -9.18 -12.14
N ASN A 174 10.29 -10.48 -12.17
CA ASN A 174 10.41 -11.38 -11.05
C ASN A 174 11.82 -11.98 -10.99
N LEU A 175 12.40 -12.09 -9.79
CA LEU A 175 13.75 -12.61 -9.59
C LEU A 175 13.87 -14.12 -9.74
N LYS A 176 12.76 -14.86 -9.70
CA LYS A 176 12.73 -16.31 -9.89
C LYS A 176 13.43 -16.74 -11.18
N ASP A 177 13.29 -15.96 -12.25
CA ASP A 177 13.94 -16.23 -13.54
C ASP A 177 15.48 -16.12 -13.49
N TYR A 178 16.02 -15.35 -12.54
CA TYR A 178 17.46 -15.13 -12.34
C TYR A 178 18.06 -15.99 -11.24
N LEU A 179 17.22 -16.79 -10.55
CA LEU A 179 17.60 -17.63 -9.42
C LEU A 179 17.18 -19.10 -9.64
N PRO A 180 17.48 -19.73 -10.79
CA PRO A 180 17.04 -21.09 -11.12
C PRO A 180 17.61 -22.17 -10.19
N GLN A 181 18.67 -21.86 -9.45
CA GLN A 181 19.30 -22.76 -8.48
C GLN A 181 18.50 -22.90 -7.17
N PHE A 182 17.48 -22.06 -6.95
CA PHE A 182 16.65 -22.10 -5.74
C PHE A 182 15.25 -22.62 -6.05
N SER A 183 14.78 -23.58 -5.24
CA SER A 183 13.45 -24.17 -5.38
C SER A 183 12.32 -23.30 -4.81
N SER A 184 12.64 -22.42 -3.87
CA SER A 184 11.64 -21.62 -3.16
C SER A 184 12.20 -20.27 -2.70
N LEU A 185 11.29 -19.34 -2.40
CA LEU A 185 11.63 -18.05 -1.78
C LEU A 185 12.23 -18.23 -0.39
N ASP A 186 11.87 -19.29 0.34
CA ASP A 186 12.45 -19.59 1.65
C ASP A 186 13.95 -19.89 1.53
N ASP A 187 14.34 -20.66 0.52
CA ASP A 187 15.75 -20.96 0.24
C ASP A 187 16.53 -19.70 -0.14
N VAL A 188 15.93 -18.83 -0.97
CA VAL A 188 16.50 -17.53 -1.35
C VAL A 188 16.66 -16.62 -0.12
N GLN A 189 15.65 -16.57 0.75
CA GLN A 189 15.68 -15.78 1.98
C GLN A 189 16.81 -16.23 2.90
N VAL A 190 16.98 -17.55 3.10
CA VAL A 190 18.08 -18.11 3.89
C VAL A 190 19.43 -17.73 3.27
N ALA A 191 19.59 -17.88 1.95
CA ALA A 191 20.83 -17.55 1.27
C ALA A 191 21.19 -16.06 1.40
N ILE A 192 20.24 -15.15 1.14
CA ILE A 192 20.44 -13.70 1.31
C ILE A 192 20.75 -13.36 2.76
N GLN A 193 20.03 -13.95 3.72
CA GLN A 193 20.30 -13.74 5.13
C GLN A 193 21.72 -14.18 5.49
N CYS A 194 22.18 -15.34 5.03
CA CYS A 194 23.55 -15.81 5.27
C CYS A 194 24.60 -14.84 4.73
N VAL A 195 24.43 -14.34 3.50
CA VAL A 195 25.37 -13.39 2.89
C VAL A 195 25.37 -12.05 3.63
N MET A 196 24.19 -11.48 3.92
CA MET A 196 24.10 -10.21 4.65
C MET A 196 24.55 -10.33 6.11
N ALA A 197 24.36 -11.51 6.72
CA ALA A 197 24.80 -11.78 8.07
C ALA A 197 26.33 -11.85 8.13
N ASP A 198 26.99 -12.45 7.14
CA ASP A 198 28.44 -12.62 7.09
C ASP A 198 29.00 -13.15 8.42
N GLY A 199 28.48 -14.31 8.85
CA GLY A 199 28.85 -14.97 10.11
C GLY A 199 28.31 -14.31 11.39
N ASN A 200 27.61 -13.18 11.32
CA ASN A 200 26.99 -12.56 12.50
C ASN A 200 25.73 -13.30 12.96
N SER A 201 25.43 -13.23 14.26
CA SER A 201 24.31 -13.94 14.88
C SER A 201 22.99 -13.16 14.86
N CYS A 202 21.89 -13.92 14.98
CA CYS A 202 20.56 -13.40 15.23
C CYS A 202 20.52 -12.63 16.56
N MET A 203 19.77 -11.54 16.57
CA MET A 203 19.48 -10.73 17.75
C MET A 203 18.14 -11.16 18.36
N GLU A 204 18.06 -11.11 19.68
CA GLU A 204 16.79 -11.34 20.37
C GLU A 204 15.95 -10.06 20.36
N PHE A 205 14.71 -10.18 19.87
CA PHE A 205 13.75 -9.06 19.92
C PHE A 205 13.02 -9.00 21.27
N GLY A 206 12.72 -10.14 21.89
CA GLY A 206 12.04 -10.22 23.18
C GLY A 206 10.52 -10.10 23.06
N ARG A 207 9.79 -10.82 23.93
CA ARG A 207 8.32 -10.94 23.85
C ARG A 207 7.60 -9.63 24.16
N ASP A 208 8.06 -8.89 25.16
CA ASP A 208 7.46 -7.61 25.55
C ASP A 208 7.49 -6.60 24.40
N ARG A 209 8.57 -6.61 23.60
CA ARG A 209 8.69 -5.75 22.42
C ARG A 209 7.73 -6.18 21.30
N ILE A 210 7.51 -7.50 21.11
CA ILE A 210 6.51 -8.00 20.16
C ILE A 210 5.11 -7.54 20.56
N ASP A 211 4.78 -7.59 21.84
CA ASP A 211 3.46 -7.18 22.31
C ASP A 211 3.26 -5.66 22.16
N GLU A 212 4.31 -4.86 22.34
CA GLU A 212 4.29 -3.43 22.03
C GLU A 212 4.10 -3.15 20.52
N VAL A 213 4.78 -3.91 19.64
CA VAL A 213 4.56 -3.79 18.19
C VAL A 213 3.12 -4.14 17.81
N LYS A 214 2.53 -5.17 18.41
CA LYS A 214 1.10 -5.51 18.19
C LYS A 214 0.18 -4.38 18.64
N ARG A 215 0.49 -3.75 19.78
CA ARG A 215 -0.26 -2.60 20.29
C ARG A 215 -0.20 -1.42 19.31
N MET A 216 1.00 -1.07 18.84
CA MET A 216 1.18 -0.04 17.80
C MET A 216 0.43 -0.40 16.50
N ALA A 217 0.44 -1.67 16.10
CA ALA A 217 -0.29 -2.12 14.93
C ALA A 217 -1.79 -1.85 15.06
N ALA A 218 -2.38 -2.21 16.20
CA ALA A 218 -3.82 -2.06 16.46
C ALA A 218 -4.25 -0.60 16.65
N GLU A 219 -3.46 0.19 17.37
CA GLU A 219 -3.82 1.58 17.72
C GLU A 219 -3.50 2.59 16.61
N LYS A 220 -2.62 2.22 15.67
CA LYS A 220 -2.18 3.12 14.59
C LYS A 220 -2.27 2.45 13.23
N PHE A 221 -1.49 1.42 12.96
CA PHE A 221 -1.29 0.99 11.56
C PHE A 221 -2.52 0.37 10.90
N SER A 222 -3.44 -0.19 11.68
CA SER A 222 -4.73 -0.71 11.19
C SER A 222 -5.87 0.31 11.27
N THR A 223 -5.65 1.53 11.75
CA THR A 223 -6.72 2.50 11.93
C THR A 223 -6.99 3.29 10.65
N TRP A 224 -8.25 3.71 10.48
CA TRP A 224 -8.65 4.54 9.36
C TRP A 224 -7.92 5.88 9.38
N GLU A 225 -7.74 6.46 10.57
CA GLU A 225 -7.04 7.72 10.81
C GLU A 225 -5.60 7.67 10.27
N TRP A 226 -4.90 6.55 10.43
CA TRP A 226 -3.57 6.39 9.86
C TRP A 226 -3.60 6.13 8.35
N ILE A 227 -4.43 5.18 7.90
CA ILE A 227 -4.42 4.74 6.50
C ILE A 227 -4.96 5.84 5.57
N PHE A 228 -6.04 6.51 5.94
CA PHE A 228 -6.71 7.52 5.11
C PHE A 228 -6.47 8.95 5.60
N GLY A 229 -6.39 9.18 6.91
CA GLY A 229 -6.28 10.51 7.51
C GLY A 229 -5.02 11.30 7.14
N HIS A 230 -3.95 10.63 6.72
CA HIS A 230 -2.73 11.27 6.20
C HIS A 230 -2.76 11.61 4.70
N SER A 231 -3.87 11.31 4.01
CA SER A 231 -4.02 11.60 2.59
C SER A 231 -4.22 13.09 2.37
N ARG A 232 -3.44 13.68 1.45
CA ARG A 232 -3.67 15.05 0.97
C ARG A 232 -4.91 15.13 0.10
N GLU A 233 -5.36 16.35 -0.17
CA GLU A 233 -6.44 16.62 -1.13
C GLU A 233 -6.30 15.81 -2.44
N ALA A 234 -7.36 15.15 -2.85
CA ALA A 234 -7.49 14.49 -4.14
C ALA A 234 -8.89 14.67 -4.72
N GLN A 235 -8.93 14.72 -6.05
CA GLN A 235 -10.16 14.74 -6.84
C GLN A 235 -10.42 13.33 -7.37
N VAL A 236 -11.58 12.77 -7.06
CA VAL A 236 -12.01 11.45 -7.51
C VAL A 236 -13.33 11.61 -8.26
N THR A 237 -13.54 10.80 -9.29
CA THR A 237 -14.78 10.82 -10.06
C THR A 237 -15.20 9.40 -10.35
N HIS A 238 -16.44 9.08 -10.00
CA HIS A 238 -17.07 7.79 -10.28
C HIS A 238 -18.31 8.00 -11.13
N SER A 239 -18.62 7.03 -11.98
CA SER A 239 -19.79 7.08 -12.85
C SER A 239 -20.43 5.70 -12.94
N ALA A 240 -21.76 5.65 -12.85
CA ALA A 240 -22.52 4.42 -13.01
C ALA A 240 -23.81 4.67 -13.79
N LYS A 241 -24.24 3.66 -14.54
CA LYS A 241 -25.55 3.65 -15.18
C LYS A 241 -26.59 3.11 -14.20
N MET A 242 -27.47 3.98 -13.74
CA MET A 242 -28.55 3.69 -12.79
C MET A 242 -29.91 3.65 -13.51
N GLN A 243 -30.98 3.33 -12.78
CA GLN A 243 -32.34 3.30 -13.36
C GLN A 243 -32.81 4.68 -13.82
N CYS A 244 -32.43 5.74 -13.11
CA CYS A 244 -32.76 7.12 -13.42
C CYS A 244 -31.94 7.71 -14.58
N GLY A 245 -30.87 7.04 -15.02
CA GLY A 245 -29.89 7.56 -15.99
C GLY A 245 -28.45 7.26 -15.55
N THR A 246 -27.50 7.80 -16.30
CA THR A 246 -26.09 7.86 -15.91
C THR A 246 -25.91 8.92 -14.84
N VAL A 247 -25.35 8.51 -13.71
CA VAL A 247 -25.00 9.40 -12.61
C VAL A 247 -23.49 9.40 -12.47
N GLU A 248 -22.90 10.59 -12.47
CA GLU A 248 -21.49 10.84 -12.21
C GLU A 248 -21.36 11.62 -10.91
N VAL A 249 -20.43 11.22 -10.06
CA VAL A 249 -20.16 11.87 -8.78
C VAL A 249 -18.71 12.33 -8.74
N HIS A 250 -18.51 13.62 -8.50
CA HIS A 250 -17.21 14.26 -8.32
C HIS A 250 -16.98 14.52 -6.85
N LEU A 251 -15.84 14.06 -6.35
CA LEU A 251 -15.48 14.06 -4.94
C LEU A 251 -14.17 14.81 -4.72
N CYS A 252 -14.17 15.79 -3.82
CA CYS A 252 -12.96 16.33 -3.24
C CYS A 252 -12.71 15.68 -1.89
N LEU A 253 -11.63 14.91 -1.77
CA LEU A 253 -11.25 14.18 -0.56
C LEU A 253 -10.03 14.81 0.09
N ASP A 254 -10.11 15.19 1.36
CA ASP A 254 -8.95 15.66 2.12
C ASP A 254 -8.91 15.01 3.51
N GLY A 255 -7.78 14.39 3.86
CA GLY A 255 -7.67 13.56 5.06
C GLY A 255 -8.62 12.36 5.06
N GLY A 256 -8.98 11.85 3.87
CA GLY A 256 -9.97 10.79 3.70
C GLY A 256 -11.42 11.24 3.96
N VAL A 257 -11.68 12.53 4.14
CA VAL A 257 -13.02 13.08 4.38
C VAL A 257 -13.55 13.75 3.11
N LEU A 258 -14.84 13.57 2.84
CA LEU A 258 -15.56 14.19 1.73
C LEU A 258 -15.73 15.71 1.98
N ARG A 259 -14.90 16.54 1.35
CA ARG A 259 -14.98 18.01 1.48
C ARG A 259 -15.97 18.64 0.52
N GLU A 260 -16.06 18.09 -0.68
CA GLU A 260 -16.98 18.50 -1.71
C GLU A 260 -17.52 17.27 -2.42
N VAL A 261 -18.82 17.28 -2.69
CA VAL A 261 -19.53 16.23 -3.42
C VAL A 261 -20.42 16.93 -4.42
N THR A 262 -20.32 16.56 -5.69
CA THR A 262 -21.17 17.11 -6.76
C THR A 262 -21.62 15.99 -7.66
N PHE A 263 -22.93 15.93 -7.92
CA PHE A 263 -23.52 14.97 -8.85
C PHE A 263 -23.80 15.66 -10.20
N THR A 264 -23.44 14.98 -11.28
CA THR A 264 -23.72 15.37 -12.66
C THR A 264 -24.23 14.14 -13.43
N GLY A 265 -24.77 14.33 -14.64
CA GLY A 265 -25.25 13.21 -15.45
C GLY A 265 -26.50 13.57 -16.25
N ASP A 266 -27.10 12.54 -16.84
CA ASP A 266 -28.36 12.64 -17.61
C ASP A 266 -29.57 12.12 -16.83
N PHE A 267 -29.42 11.89 -15.53
CA PHE A 267 -30.48 11.39 -14.68
C PHE A 267 -31.64 12.38 -14.52
N ILE A 268 -32.86 11.85 -14.42
CA ILE A 268 -34.07 12.65 -14.22
C ILE A 268 -34.59 12.39 -12.81
N GLY A 269 -34.59 13.42 -11.97
CA GLY A 269 -35.06 13.37 -10.58
C GLY A 269 -36.01 14.52 -10.24
N ASP A 270 -36.83 14.31 -9.21
CA ASP A 270 -37.90 15.25 -8.82
C ASP A 270 -37.41 16.35 -7.85
N ARG A 271 -36.20 16.22 -7.30
CA ARG A 271 -35.59 17.15 -6.33
C ARG A 271 -34.13 17.48 -6.67
N SER A 272 -33.62 18.58 -6.09
CA SER A 272 -32.20 18.94 -6.22
C SER A 272 -31.27 18.02 -5.42
N VAL A 273 -30.23 17.53 -6.08
CA VAL A 273 -29.18 16.66 -5.52
C VAL A 273 -28.22 17.38 -4.55
N GLU A 274 -28.34 18.70 -4.42
CA GLU A 274 -27.59 19.53 -3.48
C GLU A 274 -27.85 19.12 -2.02
N ARG A 275 -29.05 18.61 -1.72
CA ARG A 275 -29.36 18.08 -0.38
C ARG A 275 -28.52 16.83 -0.09
N ILE A 276 -28.42 15.90 -1.03
CA ILE A 276 -27.58 14.70 -0.91
C ILE A 276 -26.11 15.10 -0.78
N SER A 277 -25.66 16.03 -1.63
CA SER A 277 -24.29 16.56 -1.59
C SER A 277 -23.94 17.15 -0.21
N SER A 278 -24.88 17.88 0.39
CA SER A 278 -24.70 18.47 1.72
C SER A 278 -24.68 17.43 2.85
N LEU A 279 -25.41 16.32 2.72
CA LEU A 279 -25.41 15.22 3.72
C LEU A 279 -24.10 14.45 3.70
N LEU A 280 -23.53 14.25 2.52
CA LEU A 280 -22.26 13.54 2.35
C LEU A 280 -21.05 14.39 2.71
N LYS A 281 -21.19 15.72 2.75
CA LYS A 281 -20.12 16.63 3.17
C LYS A 281 -19.66 16.32 4.59
N ASP A 282 -18.35 16.40 4.80
CA ASP A 282 -17.62 16.12 6.04
C ASP A 282 -17.78 14.68 6.57
N THR A 283 -18.28 13.76 5.73
CA THR A 283 -18.36 12.33 6.03
C THR A 283 -17.05 11.62 5.70
N LYS A 284 -16.65 10.63 6.51
CA LYS A 284 -15.49 9.78 6.20
C LYS A 284 -15.74 9.01 4.90
N TYR A 285 -14.72 8.90 4.07
CA TYR A 285 -14.78 8.11 2.84
C TYR A 285 -14.63 6.62 3.14
N ASP A 286 -15.70 6.04 3.66
CA ASP A 286 -15.89 4.61 3.85
C ASP A 286 -17.37 4.27 3.68
N ILE A 287 -17.67 3.03 3.28
CA ILE A 287 -19.02 2.63 2.92
C ILE A 287 -20.03 2.80 4.06
N ARG A 288 -19.63 2.57 5.32
CA ARG A 288 -20.53 2.64 6.47
C ARG A 288 -20.90 4.09 6.75
N SER A 289 -19.89 4.96 6.83
CA SER A 289 -20.13 6.38 7.06
C SER A 289 -20.98 7.02 5.96
N VAL A 290 -20.75 6.65 4.69
CA VAL A 290 -21.56 7.12 3.55
C VAL A 290 -23.00 6.61 3.63
N GLN A 291 -23.21 5.32 3.95
CA GLN A 291 -24.55 4.76 4.13
C GLN A 291 -25.30 5.41 5.29
N ASP A 292 -24.61 5.62 6.43
CA ASP A 292 -25.18 6.27 7.61
C ASP A 292 -25.61 7.71 7.29
N ALA A 293 -24.81 8.47 6.54
CA ALA A 293 -25.14 9.82 6.10
C ALA A 293 -26.38 9.88 5.20
N LEU A 294 -26.65 8.82 4.43
CA LEU A 294 -27.81 8.71 3.53
C LEU A 294 -29.06 8.14 4.22
N SER A 295 -28.93 7.50 5.38
CA SER A 295 -30.01 6.74 6.05
C SER A 295 -31.27 7.56 6.40
N GLY A 296 -31.14 8.87 6.59
CA GLY A 296 -32.23 9.78 6.97
C GLY A 296 -33.02 10.37 5.79
N VAL A 297 -32.75 9.95 4.56
CA VAL A 297 -33.37 10.48 3.35
C VAL A 297 -33.81 9.36 2.41
N ASP A 298 -34.96 9.53 1.77
CA ASP A 298 -35.35 8.70 0.64
C ASP A 298 -34.54 9.12 -0.60
N VAL A 299 -33.54 8.32 -0.96
CA VAL A 299 -32.67 8.58 -2.12
C VAL A 299 -33.46 8.53 -3.43
N SER A 300 -34.57 7.80 -3.48
CA SER A 300 -35.38 7.67 -4.69
C SER A 300 -36.09 8.98 -5.09
N ASP A 301 -36.30 9.90 -4.14
CA ASP A 301 -36.81 11.27 -4.41
C ASP A 301 -35.83 12.10 -5.28
N TYR A 302 -34.54 11.76 -5.25
CA TYR A 302 -33.46 12.48 -5.96
C TYR A 302 -32.98 11.70 -7.18
N PHE A 303 -32.89 10.38 -7.03
CA PHE A 303 -32.45 9.44 -8.06
C PHE A 303 -33.49 8.31 -8.17
N PRO A 304 -34.57 8.49 -8.96
CA PRO A 304 -35.65 7.51 -9.07
C PRO A 304 -35.15 6.09 -9.35
N GLY A 305 -35.67 5.11 -8.60
CA GLY A 305 -35.26 3.71 -8.72
C GLY A 305 -33.88 3.39 -8.12
N THR A 306 -33.29 4.30 -7.34
CA THR A 306 -32.01 4.13 -6.65
C THR A 306 -32.20 4.18 -5.15
N ASP A 307 -31.64 3.22 -4.42
CA ASP A 307 -31.63 3.21 -2.96
C ASP A 307 -30.33 3.78 -2.39
N ALA A 308 -30.30 3.98 -1.07
CA ALA A 308 -29.12 4.52 -0.37
C ALA A 308 -27.88 3.63 -0.52
N SER A 309 -28.05 2.30 -0.63
CA SER A 309 -26.94 1.38 -0.81
C SER A 309 -26.30 1.56 -2.20
N SER A 310 -27.12 1.60 -3.24
CA SER A 310 -26.67 1.76 -4.63
C SER A 310 -25.99 3.10 -4.86
N LEU A 311 -26.49 4.17 -4.22
CA LEU A 311 -25.84 5.48 -4.28
C LEU A 311 -24.52 5.48 -3.49
N ALA A 312 -24.47 4.83 -2.32
CA ALA A 312 -23.23 4.68 -1.57
C ALA A 312 -22.19 3.89 -2.35
N ASP A 313 -22.59 2.83 -3.06
CA ASP A 313 -21.71 2.06 -3.94
C ASP A 313 -21.14 2.93 -5.07
N LEU A 314 -21.96 3.76 -5.72
CA LEU A 314 -21.48 4.76 -6.69
C LEU A 314 -20.46 5.72 -6.07
N VAL A 315 -20.73 6.27 -4.89
CA VAL A 315 -19.78 7.17 -4.18
C VAL A 315 -18.47 6.45 -3.86
N MET A 316 -18.51 5.15 -3.57
CA MET A 316 -17.33 4.33 -3.31
C MET A 316 -16.65 3.79 -4.58
N GLY A 317 -17.22 4.01 -5.77
CA GLY A 317 -16.70 3.49 -7.04
C GLY A 317 -16.82 1.97 -7.15
N LYS A 318 -17.92 1.40 -6.67
CA LYS A 318 -18.26 -0.02 -6.74
C LYS A 318 -19.22 -0.32 -7.89
#